data_AF-A0A6N2X6W4-F1
#
_entry.id   AF-A0A6N2X6W4-F1
#
_cell.length_a   1.000
_cell.length_b   1.000
_cell.length_c   1.000
_cell.angle_alpha   90.00
_cell.angle_beta   90.00
_cell.angle_gamma   90.00
#
_symmetry.space_group_name_H-M   'P 1'
#
loop_
_entity.id
_entity.type
_entity.pdbx_description
1 polymer ?
#
loop_
_entity_poly.entity_id
_entity_poly.type
_entity_poly.pdbx_seq_one_letter_code
_entity_poly.pdbx_strand_id
1 'polypeptide(L)'
;MIRYDFSAMVMANDMEGLAKNFDALNCSPVEIMVKHNRDLFGDFQFTNWGNAFQMLEEALAYIRLYGLPKAYILIDEYDNFTNQLLTSYNDPLYEKVTTSDSFLRTFFKVIKKGIGEGTVRTCFCTVYCLSPWMI
;
A
#
# COMPACT_ATOMS: atom_id res chain seq x y z
N MET A 1 2.11 3.89 -13.31
CA MET A 1 2.45 4.43 -11.98
C MET A 1 1.32 4.06 -11.02
N ILE A 2 1.64 3.71 -9.78
CA ILE A 2 0.68 3.47 -8.70
C ILE A 2 0.93 4.54 -7.63
N ARG A 3 -0.10 5.31 -7.27
CA ARG A 3 -0.01 6.36 -6.24
C ARG A 3 -0.91 5.99 -5.07
N TYR A 4 -0.31 5.77 -3.91
CA TYR A 4 -1.00 5.59 -2.65
C TYR A 4 -0.95 6.91 -1.88
N ASP A 5 -2.12 7.40 -1.47
CA ASP A 5 -2.28 8.66 -0.75
C ASP A 5 -2.88 8.37 0.63
N PHE A 6 -2.03 8.34 1.65
CA PHE A 6 -2.43 8.00 3.01
C PHE A 6 -3.06 9.19 3.77
N SER A 7 -3.10 10.39 3.17
CA SER A 7 -3.83 11.54 3.74
C SER A 7 -5.33 11.27 3.89
N ALA A 8 -5.88 10.45 2.99
CA ALA A 8 -7.28 10.06 2.96
C ALA A 8 -7.60 8.85 3.85
N MET A 9 -6.63 8.34 4.61
CA MET A 9 -6.84 7.18 5.47
C MET A 9 -7.77 7.53 6.63
N VAL A 10 -8.85 6.76 6.77
CA VAL A 10 -9.84 6.94 7.83
C VAL A 10 -9.51 6.00 8.98
N MET A 11 -9.33 6.56 10.18
CA MET A 11 -9.11 5.77 11.39
C MET A 11 -10.38 5.08 11.86
N ALA A 12 -10.23 3.88 12.41
CA ALA A 12 -11.32 3.09 12.98
C ALA A 12 -11.08 2.83 14.47
N ASN A 13 -12.12 2.47 15.22
CA ASN A 13 -11.97 2.18 16.65
C ASN A 13 -11.34 0.80 16.93
N ASP A 14 -11.20 -0.05 15.90
CA ASP A 14 -10.63 -1.39 15.99
C ASP A 14 -9.78 -1.76 14.76
N MET A 15 -9.03 -2.86 14.88
CA MET A 15 -8.11 -3.35 13.84
C MET A 15 -8.81 -3.82 12.56
N GLU A 16 -10.00 -4.39 12.69
CA GLU A 16 -10.73 -4.94 11.56
C GLU A 16 -11.26 -3.81 10.67
N GLY A 17 -11.84 -2.77 11.28
CA GLY A 17 -12.27 -1.56 10.61
C GLY A 17 -11.10 -0.83 9.97
N LEU A 18 -9.95 -0.76 10.66
CA LEU A 18 -8.76 -0.11 10.10
C LEU A 18 -8.23 -0.86 8.87
N ALA A 19 -8.17 -2.20 8.93
CA ALA A 19 -7.78 -3.03 7.79
C ALA A 19 -8.76 -2.87 6.61
N LYS A 20 -10.07 -2.85 6.87
CA LYS A 20 -11.09 -2.60 5.83
C LYS A 20 -10.92 -1.22 5.18
N ASN A 21 -10.69 -0.18 5.97
CA ASN A 21 -10.44 1.17 5.46
C ASN A 21 -9.16 1.21 4.62
N PHE A 22 -8.13 0.47 5.03
CA PHE A 22 -6.88 0.36 4.30
C PHE A 22 -7.10 -0.31 2.94
N ASP A 23 -7.82 -1.43 2.89
CA ASP A 23 -8.12 -2.12 1.65
C ASP A 23 -8.98 -1.25 0.71
N ALA A 24 -10.02 -0.61 1.26
CA ALA A 24 -10.89 0.29 0.50
C ALA A 24 -10.10 1.45 -0.16
N LEU A 25 -9.13 2.02 0.55
CA LEU A 25 -8.27 3.07 0.04
C LEU A 25 -7.28 2.55 -1.02
N ASN A 26 -6.63 1.42 -0.74
CA ASN A 26 -5.44 0.98 -1.49
C ASN A 26 -5.72 -0.01 -2.64
N CYS A 27 -6.93 -0.57 -2.76
CA CYS A 27 -7.31 -1.36 -3.94
C CYS A 27 -7.42 -0.49 -5.20
N SER A 28 -8.02 0.70 -5.07
CA SER A 28 -8.34 1.60 -6.19
C SER A 28 -7.10 2.03 -7.00
N PRO A 29 -5.98 2.46 -6.40
CA PRO A 29 -4.77 2.83 -7.16
C PRO A 29 -4.22 1.73 -8.08
N VAL A 30 -4.27 0.46 -7.64
CA VAL A 30 -3.79 -0.67 -8.45
C VAL A 30 -4.76 -0.97 -9.58
N GLU A 31 -6.07 -0.95 -9.28
CA GLU A 31 -7.12 -1.13 -10.28
C GLU A 31 -7.02 -0.06 -11.37
N ILE A 32 -6.90 1.20 -10.98
CA ILE A 32 -6.72 2.33 -11.89
C ILE A 32 -5.47 2.14 -12.75
N MET A 33 -4.35 1.69 -12.17
CA MET A 33 -3.13 1.42 -12.93
C MET A 33 -3.37 0.35 -14.01
N VAL A 34 -4.01 -0.76 -13.67
CA VAL A 34 -4.35 -1.80 -14.65
C VAL A 34 -5.31 -1.27 -15.73
N LYS A 35 -6.35 -0.52 -15.35
CA LYS A 35 -7.35 0.03 -16.27
C LYS A 35 -6.78 1.10 -17.21
N HIS A 36 -5.84 1.92 -16.75
CA HIS A 36 -5.20 2.91 -17.61
C HIS A 36 -4.19 2.31 -18.59
N ASN A 37 -3.70 1.11 -18.32
CA ASN A 37 -2.71 0.41 -19.15
C ASN A 37 -3.32 -0.87 -19.77
N ARG A 38 -4.61 -0.85 -20.15
CA ARG A 38 -5.29 -2.04 -20.69
C ARG A 38 -4.69 -2.54 -22.00
N ASP A 39 -4.03 -1.68 -22.75
CA ASP A 39 -3.22 -2.05 -23.92
C ASP A 39 -2.08 -3.03 -23.53
N LEU A 40 -1.50 -2.89 -22.33
CA LEU A 40 -0.46 -3.77 -21.81
C LEU A 40 -1.02 -4.95 -21.00
N PHE A 41 -2.08 -4.70 -20.22
CA PHE A 41 -2.68 -5.70 -19.34
C PHE A 41 -3.68 -6.63 -20.04
N GLY A 42 -4.13 -6.29 -21.26
CA GLY A 42 -5.03 -7.11 -22.06
C GLY A 42 -6.28 -7.51 -21.29
N ASP A 43 -6.52 -8.82 -21.17
CA ASP A 43 -7.68 -9.38 -20.48
C ASP A 43 -7.44 -9.69 -19.00
N PHE A 44 -6.34 -9.21 -18.41
CA PHE A 44 -6.06 -9.39 -16.98
C PHE A 44 -7.27 -9.00 -16.11
N GLN A 45 -7.58 -9.84 -15.12
CA GLN A 45 -8.63 -9.65 -14.14
C GLN A 45 -8.07 -9.98 -12.77
N PHE A 46 -8.39 -9.17 -11.76
CA PHE A 46 -8.02 -9.52 -10.39
C PHE A 46 -8.84 -10.72 -9.91
N THR A 47 -8.22 -11.58 -9.10
CA THR A 47 -8.91 -12.70 -8.45
C THR A 47 -9.21 -12.41 -6.98
N ASN A 48 -8.39 -11.60 -6.32
CA ASN A 48 -8.54 -11.22 -4.91
C ASN A 48 -9.07 -9.78 -4.76
N TRP A 49 -10.22 -9.49 -5.38
CA TRP A 49 -10.87 -8.19 -5.27
C TRP A 49 -11.13 -7.79 -3.82
N GLY A 50 -10.81 -6.53 -3.48
CA GLY A 50 -11.02 -5.98 -2.14
C GLY A 50 -9.91 -6.28 -1.14
N ASN A 51 -8.81 -6.92 -1.56
CA ASN A 51 -7.60 -7.07 -0.75
C ASN A 51 -6.44 -6.34 -1.43
N ALA A 52 -5.97 -5.24 -0.83
CA ALA A 52 -5.04 -4.34 -1.49
C ALA A 52 -3.67 -4.96 -1.76
N PHE A 53 -3.16 -5.78 -0.82
CA PHE A 53 -1.85 -6.40 -1.00
C PHE A 53 -1.88 -7.55 -2.01
N GLN A 54 -2.96 -8.35 -2.03
CA GLN A 54 -3.13 -9.43 -3.01
C GLN A 54 -3.34 -8.85 -4.42
N MET A 55 -4.16 -7.80 -4.57
CA MET A 55 -4.33 -7.12 -5.86
C MET A 55 -3.00 -6.54 -6.37
N LEU A 56 -2.21 -5.91 -5.50
CA LEU A 56 -0.89 -5.44 -5.87
C LEU A 56 0.03 -6.59 -6.30
N GLU A 57 0.04 -7.69 -5.55
CA GLU A 57 0.86 -8.86 -5.88
C GLU A 57 0.48 -9.47 -7.23
N GLU A 58 -0.80 -9.63 -7.53
CA GLU A 58 -1.29 -10.13 -8.82
C GLU A 58 -0.84 -9.24 -9.98
N ALA A 59 -0.99 -7.92 -9.84
CA ALA A 59 -0.56 -6.97 -10.87
C ALA A 59 0.96 -7.01 -11.10
N LEU A 60 1.76 -7.06 -10.03
CA LEU A 60 3.22 -7.14 -10.14
C LEU A 60 3.68 -8.50 -10.71
N ALA A 61 3.00 -9.59 -10.35
CA ALA A 61 3.25 -10.92 -10.92
C ALA A 61 2.94 -10.94 -12.41
N TYR A 62 1.85 -10.30 -12.85
CA TYR A 62 1.53 -10.15 -14.27
C TYR A 62 2.60 -9.35 -15.03
N ILE A 63 3.03 -8.20 -14.48
CA ILE A 63 4.14 -7.42 -15.05
C ILE A 63 5.38 -8.29 -15.24
N ARG A 64 5.71 -9.11 -14.23
CA ARG A 64 6.85 -10.03 -14.28
C ARG A 64 6.70 -11.09 -15.36
N LEU A 65 5.55 -11.76 -15.37
CA LEU A 65 5.28 -12.92 -16.22
C LEU A 65 5.32 -12.56 -17.70
N TYR A 66 4.79 -11.39 -18.06
CA TYR A 66 4.68 -10.93 -19.44
C TYR A 66 5.76 -9.91 -19.83
N GLY A 67 6.72 -9.61 -18.93
CA GLY A 67 7.82 -8.70 -19.22
C GLY A 67 7.36 -7.26 -19.50
N LEU A 68 6.28 -6.81 -18.84
CA LEU A 68 5.74 -5.47 -19.02
C LEU A 68 6.68 -4.39 -18.45
N PRO A 69 6.50 -3.11 -18.85
CA PRO A 69 7.17 -1.99 -18.21
C PRO A 69 7.02 -2.02 -16.68
N LYS A 70 8.14 -1.79 -15.99
CA LYS A 70 8.22 -1.83 -14.54
C LYS A 70 7.31 -0.79 -13.89
N ALA A 71 6.68 -1.14 -12.78
CA ALA A 71 5.85 -0.23 -12.02
C ALA A 71 6.69 0.84 -11.31
N TYR A 72 6.14 2.05 -11.20
CA TYR A 72 6.62 3.10 -10.30
C TYR A 72 5.59 3.25 -9.21
N ILE A 73 6.03 3.22 -7.95
CA ILE A 73 5.16 3.37 -6.78
C ILE A 73 5.48 4.69 -6.10
N LEU A 74 4.45 5.49 -5.84
CA LEU A 74 4.51 6.68 -5.01
C LEU A 74 3.63 6.45 -3.79
N ILE A 75 4.18 6.68 -2.60
CA ILE A 75 3.50 6.60 -1.33
C ILE A 75 3.56 8.00 -0.72
N ASP A 76 2.40 8.58 -0.52
CA ASP A 76 2.24 9.94 0.00
C ASP A 76 1.67 9.90 1.41
N GLU A 77 2.16 10.78 2.30
CA GLU A 77 1.65 10.95 3.67
C GLU A 77 1.61 9.68 4.55
N TYR A 78 2.47 8.70 4.27
CA TYR A 78 2.54 7.48 5.08
C TYR A 78 2.89 7.78 6.54
N ASP A 79 3.79 8.72 6.77
CA ASP A 79 4.22 9.12 8.10
C ASP A 79 3.13 9.84 8.88
N ASN A 80 2.34 10.72 8.24
CA ASN A 80 1.14 11.32 8.82
C ASN A 80 0.18 10.24 9.31
N PHE A 81 -0.09 9.24 8.47
CA PHE A 81 -0.89 8.08 8.87
C PHE A 81 -0.29 7.33 10.07
N THR A 82 1.02 7.07 10.09
CA THR A 82 1.65 6.40 11.25
C THR A 82 1.58 7.25 12.53
N ASN A 83 1.69 8.57 12.44
CA ASN A 83 1.56 9.49 13.57
C ASN A 83 0.13 9.50 14.13
N GLN A 84 -0.86 9.49 13.24
CA GLN A 84 -2.26 9.35 13.65
C GLN A 84 -2.49 7.99 14.32
N LEU A 85 -1.85 6.93 13.83
CA LEU A 85 -1.94 5.59 14.41
C LEU A 85 -1.30 5.53 15.79
N LEU A 86 -0.17 6.20 15.98
CA LEU A 86 0.47 6.37 17.30
C LEU A 86 -0.39 7.15 18.28
N THR A 87 -1.10 8.19 17.81
CA THR A 87 -1.86 9.10 18.68
C THR A 87 -3.26 8.59 19.01
N SER A 88 -3.90 7.86 18.08
CA SER A 88 -5.31 7.43 18.21
C SER A 88 -5.49 6.17 19.04
N TYR A 89 -4.45 5.36 19.21
CA TYR A 89 -4.54 4.09 19.93
C TYR A 89 -3.65 4.14 21.18
N ASN A 90 -4.26 4.11 22.37
CA ASN A 90 -3.54 3.76 23.59
C ASN A 90 -2.88 2.37 23.44
N ASP A 91 -1.73 2.20 24.10
CA ASP A 91 -0.78 1.06 24.09
C ASP A 91 -1.24 -0.30 23.50
N PRO A 92 -2.34 -0.94 23.96
CA PRO A 92 -2.66 -2.32 23.57
C PRO A 92 -3.11 -2.53 22.10
N LEU A 93 -3.57 -1.48 21.40
CA LEU A 93 -3.96 -1.58 19.97
C LEU A 93 -2.77 -1.29 19.04
N TYR A 94 -1.85 -0.42 19.43
CA TYR A 94 -0.62 -0.14 18.70
C TYR A 94 0.28 -1.39 18.62
N GLU A 95 0.43 -2.15 19.71
CA GLU A 95 1.11 -3.45 19.68
C GLU A 95 0.47 -4.40 18.65
N LYS A 96 -0.86 -4.38 18.46
CA LYS A 96 -1.54 -5.24 17.46
C LYS A 96 -1.35 -4.79 16.01
N VAL A 97 -1.20 -3.49 15.74
CA VAL A 97 -0.84 -2.98 14.40
C VAL A 97 0.64 -3.23 14.08
N THR A 98 1.50 -3.25 15.09
CA THR A 98 2.96 -3.37 14.92
C THR A 98 3.51 -4.78 15.15
N THR A 99 2.71 -5.67 15.73
CA THR A 99 3.03 -7.11 15.81
C THR A 99 3.09 -7.73 14.42
N SER A 100 3.85 -8.81 14.33
CA SER A 100 4.54 -9.31 13.15
C SER A 100 3.73 -9.63 11.89
N ASP A 101 2.40 -9.60 11.92
CA ASP A 101 1.50 -9.98 10.81
C ASP A 101 0.42 -8.93 10.47
N SER A 102 0.68 -7.64 10.72
CA SER A 102 -0.27 -6.59 10.32
C SER A 102 -0.37 -6.41 8.80
N PHE A 103 -1.55 -5.97 8.34
CA PHE A 103 -1.85 -5.70 6.92
C PHE A 103 -0.85 -4.72 6.30
N LEU A 104 -0.38 -3.72 7.05
CA LEU A 104 0.66 -2.77 6.62
C LEU A 104 1.96 -3.51 6.28
N ARG A 105 2.46 -4.33 7.20
CA ARG A 105 3.72 -5.05 7.00
C ARG A 105 3.63 -5.97 5.79
N THR A 106 2.51 -6.67 5.62
CA THR A 106 2.26 -7.55 4.47
C THR A 106 2.25 -6.76 3.16
N PHE A 107 1.56 -5.63 3.11
CA PHE A 107 1.53 -4.76 1.95
C PHE A 107 2.91 -4.22 1.54
N PHE A 108 3.68 -3.69 2.51
CA PHE A 108 5.04 -3.21 2.23
C PHE A 108 6.02 -4.33 1.86
N LYS A 109 5.81 -5.55 2.36
CA LYS A 109 6.58 -6.73 1.91
C LYS A 109 6.36 -7.01 0.43
N VAL A 110 5.13 -6.89 -0.09
CA VAL A 110 4.84 -7.04 -1.53
C VAL A 110 5.60 -6.00 -2.35
N ILE A 111 5.61 -4.73 -1.91
CA ILE A 111 6.39 -3.66 -2.56
C ILE A 111 7.89 -3.98 -2.57
N LYS A 112 8.46 -4.35 -1.41
CA LYS A 112 9.88 -4.73 -1.30
C LYS A 112 10.23 -5.91 -2.18
N LYS A 113 9.39 -6.94 -2.21
CA LYS A 113 9.55 -8.11 -3.08
C LYS A 113 9.57 -7.68 -4.55
N GLY A 114 8.63 -6.84 -4.97
CA GLY A 114 8.59 -6.32 -6.34
C GLY A 114 9.83 -5.52 -6.74
N ILE A 115 10.43 -4.77 -5.81
CA ILE A 115 11.73 -4.11 -6.04
C ILE A 115 12.84 -5.15 -6.23
N GLY A 116 12.92 -6.14 -5.32
CA GLY A 116 13.94 -7.19 -5.38
C GLY A 116 13.86 -8.07 -6.63
N GLU A 117 12.64 -8.34 -7.11
CA GLU A 117 12.38 -9.08 -8.35
C GLU A 117 12.51 -8.21 -9.61
N GLY A 118 12.65 -6.89 -9.43
CA GLY A 118 12.80 -5.94 -10.52
C GLY A 118 11.52 -5.62 -11.29
N THR A 119 10.34 -5.94 -10.76
CA THR A 119 9.02 -5.59 -11.31
C THR A 119 8.61 -4.17 -10.95
N VAL A 120 9.08 -3.68 -9.80
CA VAL A 120 8.99 -2.28 -9.38
C VAL A 120 10.33 -1.61 -9.68
N ARG A 121 10.31 -0.56 -10.50
CA ARG A 121 11.52 0.21 -10.85
C ARG A 121 12.01 1.01 -9.66
N THR A 122 11.10 1.73 -9.01
CA THR A 122 11.40 2.62 -7.88
C THR A 122 10.14 2.82 -7.05
N CYS A 123 10.32 2.92 -5.73
CA CYS A 123 9.29 3.34 -4.79
C CYS A 123 9.73 4.66 -4.15
N PHE A 124 8.90 5.70 -4.25
CA PHE A 124 9.09 6.99 -3.58
C PHE A 124 8.14 7.06 -2.40
N CYS A 125 8.63 7.45 -1.23
CA CYS A 125 7.82 7.69 -0.04
C CYS A 125 8.03 9.14 0.40
N THR A 126 6.97 9.93 0.44
CA THR A 126 7.02 11.26 1.07
C THR A 126 6.89 11.09 2.58
N VAL A 127 7.72 11.80 3.32
CA VAL A 127 7.71 11.84 4.77
C VAL A 127 7.76 13.31 5.15
N TYR A 128 6.66 13.81 5.70
CA TYR A 128 6.59 15.12 6.33
C TYR A 128 7.16 15.03 7.74
N CYS A 129 8.42 15.40 7.89
CA CYS A 129 9.02 15.60 9.21
C CYS A 129 8.22 16.67 9.98
N LEU A 130 7.25 16.26 10.81
CA LEU A 130 6.54 17.13 11.75
C LEU A 130 7.45 17.45 12.94
N SER A 131 8.46 18.26 12.63
CA SER A 131 9.17 19.25 13.45
C SER A 131 10.24 18.85 14.49
N PRO A 132 11.26 19.72 14.69
CA PRO A 132 12.43 19.52 15.57
C PRO A 132 12.21 19.78 17.07
N TRP A 133 10.97 19.80 17.57
CA TRP A 133 10.68 20.16 18.98
C TRP A 133 10.88 19.00 19.98
N MET A 134 11.72 18.04 19.61
CA MET A 134 12.21 16.98 20.50
C MET A 134 13.75 17.08 20.59
N ILE A 135 14.23 18.23 21.08
CA ILE A 135 15.54 18.45 21.70
C ILE A 135 15.31 19.22 22.99
#